data_AF-A0A7S4PJ83-F1
#
_entry.id   AF-A0A7S4PJ83-F1
#
_cell.length_a   1.000
_cell.length_b   1.000
_cell.length_c   1.000
_cell.angle_alpha   90.00
_cell.angle_beta   90.00
_cell.angle_gamma   90.00
#
_symmetry.space_group_name_H-M   'P 1'
#
loop_
_entity.id
_entity.type
_entity.pdbx_description
1 polymer ?
#
loop_
_entity_poly.entity_id
_entity_poly.type
_entity_poly.pdbx_seq_one_letter_code
_entity_poly.pdbx_strand_id
1 'polypeptide(L)'
;KGEDEEEEAGCYCGVESDFGLWIQCELCSVWQHPKCVGITQGKGESDQEFSDRVTNLDAYTCPSCYLKLDPIESKATLIVCPSSILYQWKTEIETRIRPGALSVFIYEGVTNSPCLPPSLASYDIVLTSYDVLRTEIHFEGNPRPLRGKKKYQVFPSPLPQILWWRICLDEAQMIESSTANSAKMALRLPAVNRWCVTGTPVK
;
A
#
# COMPACT_ATOMS: atom_id res chain seq x y z
N LYS A 1 -36.55 -12.86 17.84
CA LYS A 1 -35.82 -12.86 19.13
C LYS A 1 -34.42 -13.37 18.82
N GLY A 2 -33.43 -12.48 18.90
CA GLY A 2 -32.04 -12.76 18.56
C GLY A 2 -31.73 -12.49 17.10
N GLU A 3 -31.44 -11.23 16.78
CA GLU A 3 -30.56 -10.90 15.66
C GLU A 3 -29.19 -11.47 16.05
N ASP A 4 -28.70 -12.46 15.30
CA ASP A 4 -27.32 -12.92 15.47
C ASP A 4 -26.44 -11.77 15.00
N GLU A 5 -25.95 -10.98 15.95
CA GLU A 5 -24.91 -9.98 15.75
C GLU A 5 -23.74 -10.67 15.04
N GLU A 6 -23.60 -10.41 13.75
CA GLU A 6 -22.48 -10.88 12.93
C GLU A 6 -21.19 -10.36 13.58
N GLU A 7 -20.42 -11.21 14.25
CA GLU A 7 -19.09 -10.87 14.79
C GLU A 7 -18.23 -10.30 13.65
N GLU A 8 -18.15 -8.97 13.61
CA GLU A 8 -17.45 -8.21 12.59
C GLU A 8 -15.97 -8.58 12.61
N ALA A 9 -15.46 -8.96 11.44
CA ALA A 9 -14.13 -9.54 11.29
C ALA A 9 -13.02 -8.71 11.96
N GLY A 10 -12.31 -9.32 12.91
CA GLY A 10 -11.18 -8.74 13.64
C GLY A 10 -9.94 -8.44 12.78
N CYS A 11 -8.83 -8.08 13.44
CA CYS A 11 -7.57 -7.69 12.82
C CYS A 11 -7.08 -8.68 11.72
N TYR A 12 -6.38 -8.18 10.68
CA TYR A 12 -5.87 -8.98 9.54
C TYR A 12 -4.98 -10.18 9.95
N CYS A 13 -4.38 -10.17 11.14
CA CYS A 13 -3.59 -11.29 11.66
C CYS A 13 -4.45 -12.45 12.18
N GLY A 14 -5.77 -12.25 12.36
CA GLY A 14 -6.69 -13.27 12.87
C GLY A 14 -6.47 -13.65 14.33
N VAL A 15 -5.73 -12.83 15.07
CA VAL A 15 -5.43 -13.04 16.50
C VAL A 15 -6.43 -12.21 17.32
N GLU A 16 -7.19 -12.88 18.17
CA GLU A 16 -8.17 -12.31 19.11
C GLU A 16 -7.55 -11.97 20.47
N SER A 17 -6.22 -11.83 20.54
CA SER A 17 -5.54 -11.61 21.82
C SER A 17 -5.77 -10.20 22.33
N ASP A 18 -6.26 -10.06 23.56
CA ASP A 18 -6.41 -8.77 24.25
C ASP A 18 -5.06 -8.09 24.60
N PHE A 19 -3.91 -8.71 24.30
CA PHE A 19 -2.61 -8.19 24.66
C PHE A 19 -2.01 -7.34 23.53
N GLY A 20 -1.67 -6.09 23.87
CA GLY A 20 -0.96 -5.17 22.99
C GLY A 20 -1.76 -3.90 22.69
N LEU A 21 -1.19 -3.05 21.83
CA LEU A 21 -1.86 -1.84 21.38
C LEU A 21 -2.88 -2.16 20.29
N TRP A 22 -4.01 -1.47 20.37
CA TRP A 22 -5.12 -1.57 19.44
C TRP A 22 -5.54 -0.18 18.98
N ILE A 23 -6.00 -0.11 17.74
CA ILE A 23 -6.51 1.12 17.14
C ILE A 23 -7.85 0.83 16.47
N GLN A 24 -8.82 1.72 16.63
CA GLN A 24 -10.19 1.54 16.14
C GLN A 24 -10.42 2.37 14.88
N CYS A 25 -10.91 1.73 13.83
CA CYS A 25 -11.32 2.45 12.62
C CYS A 25 -12.53 3.35 12.92
N GLU A 26 -12.47 4.62 12.56
CA GLU A 26 -13.58 5.54 12.80
C GLU A 26 -14.79 5.29 11.90
N LEU A 27 -14.56 4.71 10.71
CA LEU A 27 -15.62 4.53 9.71
C LEU A 27 -16.40 3.22 9.87
N CYS A 28 -15.77 2.18 10.43
CA CYS A 28 -16.40 0.87 10.58
C CYS A 28 -16.24 0.25 11.96
N SER A 29 -15.67 0.99 12.94
CA SER A 29 -15.50 0.55 14.33
C SER A 29 -14.66 -0.72 14.55
N VAL A 30 -14.09 -1.32 13.49
CA VAL A 30 -13.24 -2.52 13.56
C VAL A 30 -11.91 -2.18 14.24
N TRP A 31 -11.54 -3.00 15.21
CA TRP A 31 -10.28 -2.92 15.95
C TRP A 31 -9.16 -3.68 15.25
N GLN A 32 -7.98 -3.07 15.16
CA GLN A 32 -6.81 -3.63 14.49
C GLN A 32 -5.52 -3.37 15.29
N HIS A 33 -4.53 -4.24 15.13
CA HIS A 33 -3.20 -3.98 15.67
C HIS A 33 -2.46 -2.96 14.80
N PRO A 34 -1.83 -1.92 15.37
CA PRO A 34 -1.07 -0.92 14.63
C PRO A 34 -0.06 -1.54 13.64
N LYS A 35 0.73 -2.52 14.10
CA LYS A 35 1.72 -3.23 13.27
C LYS A 35 1.10 -3.97 12.09
N CYS A 36 -0.13 -4.50 12.24
CA CYS A 36 -0.83 -5.23 11.17
C CYS A 36 -1.36 -4.30 10.10
N VAL A 37 -1.36 -2.99 10.35
CA VAL A 37 -1.81 -1.96 9.42
C VAL A 37 -0.71 -1.01 8.99
N GLY A 38 0.55 -1.35 9.29
CA GLY A 38 1.71 -0.57 8.89
C GLY A 38 2.00 0.64 9.76
N ILE A 39 1.37 0.73 10.93
CA ILE A 39 1.71 1.72 11.96
C ILE A 39 2.78 1.10 12.85
N THR A 40 4.02 1.50 12.63
CA THR A 40 5.20 1.02 13.36
C THR A 40 5.84 2.13 14.17
N GLN A 41 6.69 1.73 15.12
CA GLN A 41 7.49 2.62 15.96
C GLN A 41 8.55 3.33 15.13
N GLY A 42 8.65 4.64 15.32
CA GLY A 42 9.64 5.50 14.68
C GLY A 42 11.07 5.20 15.14
N LYS A 43 12.06 5.58 14.33
CA LYS A 43 13.47 5.41 14.70
C LYS A 43 13.81 6.29 15.91
N GLY A 44 14.11 5.65 17.04
CA GLY A 44 14.41 6.33 18.30
C GLY A 44 13.18 6.74 19.11
N GLU A 45 11.97 6.38 18.65
CA GLU A 45 10.72 6.51 19.43
C GLU A 45 10.72 5.44 20.52
N SER A 46 10.42 5.81 21.76
CA SER A 46 10.24 4.88 22.88
C SER A 46 8.87 4.18 22.82
N ASP A 47 8.72 3.08 23.56
CA ASP A 47 7.45 2.33 23.58
C ASP A 47 6.29 3.18 24.11
N GLN A 48 6.56 4.08 25.06
CA GLN A 48 5.56 5.00 25.60
C GLN A 48 5.16 6.05 24.57
N GLU A 49 6.12 6.67 23.87
CA GLU A 49 5.83 7.64 22.81
C GLU A 49 5.02 6.99 21.66
N PHE A 50 5.37 5.77 21.28
CA PHE A 50 4.62 5.00 20.28
C PHE A 50 3.18 4.73 20.75
N SER A 51 3.02 4.26 21.99
CA SER A 51 1.72 4.02 22.59
C SER A 51 0.87 5.29 22.59
N ASP A 52 1.40 6.39 23.10
CA ASP A 52 0.70 7.67 23.18
C ASP A 52 0.30 8.19 21.79
N ARG A 53 1.15 8.01 20.77
CA ARG A 53 0.82 8.39 19.40
C ARG A 53 -0.31 7.55 18.80
N VAL A 54 -0.32 6.24 19.08
CA VAL A 54 -1.35 5.32 18.57
C VAL A 54 -2.69 5.57 19.26
N THR A 55 -2.70 5.77 20.58
CA THR A 55 -3.93 5.95 21.36
C THR A 55 -4.55 7.32 21.16
N ASN A 56 -3.75 8.34 20.85
CA ASN A 56 -4.22 9.69 20.52
C ASN A 56 -4.40 9.90 19.00
N LEU A 57 -4.49 8.85 18.21
CA LEU A 57 -4.74 8.98 16.78
C LEU A 57 -6.23 9.29 16.56
N ASP A 58 -6.58 10.58 16.57
CA ASP A 58 -7.95 11.10 16.45
C ASP A 58 -8.63 10.83 15.10
N ALA A 59 -7.99 10.12 14.16
CA ALA A 59 -8.52 9.94 12.81
C ALA A 59 -8.00 8.67 12.09
N TYR A 60 -8.14 7.49 12.69
CA TYR A 60 -7.73 6.24 12.03
C TYR A 60 -8.79 5.72 11.05
N THR A 61 -8.41 5.62 9.77
CA THR A 61 -9.17 4.87 8.76
C THR A 61 -8.47 3.56 8.41
N CYS A 62 -9.19 2.45 8.48
CA CYS A 62 -8.61 1.14 8.15
C CYS A 62 -8.42 0.95 6.64
N PRO A 63 -7.50 0.06 6.22
CA PRO A 63 -7.26 -0.24 4.80
C PRO A 63 -8.54 -0.61 4.03
N SER A 64 -9.43 -1.41 4.63
CA SER A 64 -10.71 -1.81 4.01
C SER A 64 -11.66 -0.63 3.80
N CYS A 65 -11.61 0.39 4.66
CA CYS A 65 -12.44 1.60 4.50
C CYS A 65 -11.86 2.57 3.48
N TYR A 66 -10.53 2.65 3.33
CA TYR A 66 -9.90 3.44 2.26
C TYR A 66 -10.35 3.00 0.85
N LEU A 67 -10.74 1.75 0.66
CA LEU A 67 -11.31 1.27 -0.61
C LEU A 67 -12.64 1.95 -0.99
N LYS A 68 -13.34 2.52 -0.01
CA LYS A 68 -14.64 3.17 -0.17
C LYS A 68 -14.52 4.70 -0.31
N LEU A 69 -13.32 5.24 -0.11
CA LEU A 69 -13.03 6.66 -0.19
C LEU A 69 -12.46 7.02 -1.57
N ASP A 70 -12.53 8.31 -1.91
CA ASP A 70 -11.83 8.81 -3.08
C ASP A 70 -10.31 8.68 -2.91
N PRO A 71 -9.56 8.39 -3.99
CA PRO A 71 -8.10 8.31 -3.93
C PRO A 71 -7.47 9.60 -3.39
N ILE A 72 -6.48 9.45 -2.52
CA ILE A 72 -5.74 10.57 -1.93
C ILE A 72 -4.92 11.25 -3.02
N GLU A 73 -5.11 12.55 -3.22
CA GLU A 73 -4.24 13.33 -4.10
C GLU A 73 -2.82 13.38 -3.55
N SER A 74 -1.85 12.96 -4.35
CA SER A 74 -0.44 12.98 -3.97
C SER A 74 0.43 13.65 -5.02
N LYS A 75 1.46 14.35 -4.55
CA LYS A 75 2.54 14.89 -5.40
C LYS A 75 3.58 13.82 -5.76
N ALA A 76 3.43 12.60 -5.23
CA ALA A 76 4.38 11.52 -5.39
C ALA A 76 4.51 11.06 -6.85
N THR A 77 5.75 10.73 -7.22
CA THR A 77 6.04 9.96 -8.43
C THR A 77 6.19 8.48 -8.07
N LEU A 78 5.34 7.62 -8.62
CA LEU A 78 5.50 6.17 -8.56
C LEU A 78 6.38 5.69 -9.71
N ILE A 79 7.49 5.03 -9.41
CA ILE A 79 8.34 4.38 -10.41
C ILE A 79 8.18 2.88 -10.27
N VAL A 80 7.81 2.23 -11.38
CA VAL A 80 7.71 0.78 -11.49
C VAL A 80 8.85 0.30 -12.36
N CYS A 81 9.71 -0.56 -11.83
CA CYS A 81 10.88 -1.07 -12.54
C CYS A 81 11.05 -2.59 -12.34
N PRO A 82 11.95 -3.25 -13.09
CA PRO A 82 12.39 -4.60 -12.74
C PRO A 82 12.91 -4.68 -11.30
N SER A 83 12.61 -5.77 -10.60
CA SER A 83 13.06 -6.00 -9.21
C SER A 83 14.59 -5.95 -9.07
N SER A 84 15.33 -6.32 -10.12
CA SER A 84 16.79 -6.34 -10.15
C SER A 84 17.45 -4.95 -10.07
N ILE A 85 16.75 -3.88 -10.48
CA ILE A 85 17.29 -2.51 -10.51
C ILE A 85 16.62 -1.56 -9.51
N LEU A 86 15.73 -2.06 -8.67
CA LEU A 86 14.98 -1.25 -7.69
C LEU A 86 15.90 -0.50 -6.72
N TYR A 87 16.90 -1.19 -6.17
CA TYR A 87 17.89 -0.58 -5.26
C TYR A 87 18.90 0.31 -6.00
N GLN A 88 19.15 0.04 -7.28
CA GLN A 88 19.94 0.92 -8.12
C GLN A 88 19.21 2.25 -8.33
N TRP A 89 17.92 2.24 -8.66
CA TRP A 89 17.09 3.44 -8.75
C TRP A 89 17.18 4.29 -7.48
N LYS A 90 17.00 3.67 -6.31
CA LYS A 90 17.15 4.37 -5.02
C LYS A 90 18.53 5.02 -4.88
N THR A 91 19.59 4.27 -5.16
CA THR A 91 20.96 4.75 -5.06
C THR A 91 21.23 5.92 -6.00
N GLU A 92 20.77 5.85 -7.25
CA GLU A 92 20.94 6.92 -8.22
C GLU A 92 20.21 8.20 -7.81
N ILE A 93 18.99 8.09 -7.28
CA ILE A 93 18.24 9.24 -6.76
C ILE A 93 18.98 9.87 -5.57
N GLU A 94 19.40 9.06 -4.59
CA GLU A 94 20.07 9.54 -3.38
C GLU A 94 21.45 10.15 -3.65
N THR A 95 22.17 9.69 -4.68
CA THR A 95 23.52 10.18 -5.03
C THR A 95 23.50 11.39 -5.95
N ARG A 96 22.49 11.54 -6.81
CA ARG A 96 22.41 12.64 -7.78
C ARG A 96 21.64 13.84 -7.27
N ILE A 97 20.93 13.71 -6.16
CA ILE A 97 20.11 14.76 -5.58
C ILE A 97 20.70 15.17 -4.24
N ARG A 98 20.55 16.46 -3.89
CA ARG A 98 20.95 16.97 -2.57
C ARG A 98 20.30 16.10 -1.47
N PRO A 99 21.07 15.59 -0.50
CA PRO A 99 20.53 14.80 0.60
C PRO A 99 19.36 15.51 1.30
N GLY A 100 18.28 14.76 1.54
CA GLY A 100 17.05 15.27 2.17
C GLY A 100 16.19 16.18 1.29
N ALA A 101 16.53 16.40 0.01
CA ALA A 101 15.68 17.20 -0.89
C ALA A 101 14.46 16.43 -1.40
N LEU A 102 14.53 15.11 -1.48
CA LEU A 102 13.40 14.23 -1.80
C LEU A 102 13.36 13.08 -0.80
N SER A 103 12.15 12.73 -0.39
CA SER A 103 11.84 11.52 0.37
C SER A 103 11.56 10.37 -0.58
N VAL A 104 12.26 9.24 -0.40
CA VAL A 104 12.19 8.08 -1.29
C VAL A 104 11.85 6.84 -0.48
N PHE A 105 10.84 6.10 -0.93
CA PHE A 105 10.40 4.86 -0.30
C PHE A 105 10.41 3.69 -1.28
N ILE A 106 10.89 2.51 -0.85
CA ILE A 106 10.76 1.27 -1.61
C ILE A 106 9.54 0.52 -1.07
N TYR A 107 8.54 0.32 -1.93
CA TYR A 107 7.36 -0.47 -1.63
C TYR A 107 7.51 -1.90 -2.15
N GLU A 108 7.71 -2.84 -1.23
CA GLU A 108 7.92 -4.27 -1.52
C GLU A 108 6.62 -5.10 -1.46
N GLY A 109 5.49 -4.40 -1.46
CA GLY A 109 4.15 -4.95 -1.53
C GLY A 109 3.51 -5.25 -0.18
N VAL A 110 2.19 -5.44 -0.17
CA VAL A 110 1.36 -5.64 1.04
C VAL A 110 1.90 -6.69 2.01
N THR A 111 2.42 -7.81 1.50
CA THR A 111 2.89 -8.91 2.35
C THR A 111 4.19 -8.58 3.09
N ASN A 112 5.07 -7.78 2.49
CA ASN A 112 6.38 -7.45 3.06
C ASN A 112 6.38 -6.09 3.76
N SER A 113 5.57 -5.16 3.26
CA SER A 113 5.52 -3.76 3.69
C SER A 113 4.06 -3.27 3.75
N PRO A 114 3.21 -3.84 4.62
CA PRO A 114 1.86 -3.33 4.80
C PRO A 114 1.93 -1.87 5.24
N CYS A 115 1.21 -1.00 4.56
CA CYS A 115 1.17 0.43 4.86
C CYS A 115 -0.16 1.03 4.43
N LEU A 116 -0.53 2.14 5.08
CA LEU A 116 -1.72 2.89 4.75
C LEU A 116 -1.46 3.81 3.54
N PRO A 117 -2.49 4.11 2.72
CA PRO A 117 -2.37 5.03 1.60
C PRO A 117 -1.74 6.40 1.96
N PRO A 118 -2.11 7.08 3.08
CA PRO A 118 -1.47 8.36 3.44
C PRO A 118 0.04 8.24 3.67
N SER A 119 0.52 7.12 4.22
CA SER A 119 1.94 6.90 4.48
C SER A 119 2.73 6.90 3.16
N LEU A 120 2.25 6.17 2.15
CA LEU A 120 2.85 6.17 0.82
C LEU A 120 2.71 7.52 0.12
N ALA A 121 1.53 8.16 0.22
CA ALA A 121 1.23 9.44 -0.43
C ALA A 121 2.08 10.60 0.08
N SER A 122 2.67 10.48 1.28
CA SER A 122 3.54 11.49 1.90
C SER A 122 4.97 11.53 1.33
N TYR A 123 5.41 10.51 0.59
CA TYR A 123 6.72 10.48 -0.05
C TYR A 123 6.73 11.24 -1.37
N ASP A 124 7.89 11.76 -1.77
CA ASP A 124 8.06 12.40 -3.07
C ASP A 124 8.22 11.37 -4.20
N ILE A 125 8.90 10.25 -3.88
CA ILE A 125 9.12 9.14 -4.80
C ILE A 125 8.81 7.82 -4.09
N VAL A 126 7.97 7.00 -4.74
CA VAL A 126 7.75 5.61 -4.34
C VAL A 126 8.28 4.71 -5.46
N LEU A 127 9.17 3.80 -5.10
CA LEU A 127 9.72 2.78 -5.99
C LEU A 127 9.01 1.46 -5.73
N THR A 128 8.58 0.76 -6.78
CA THR A 128 8.04 -0.60 -6.67
C THR A 128 8.43 -1.42 -7.90
N SER A 129 8.13 -2.71 -7.88
CA SER A 129 8.47 -3.60 -8.98
C SER A 129 7.26 -4.15 -9.72
N TYR A 130 7.50 -4.62 -10.95
CA TYR A 130 6.48 -5.33 -11.72
C TYR A 130 6.01 -6.62 -11.03
N ASP A 131 6.87 -7.27 -10.25
CA ASP A 131 6.51 -8.46 -9.48
C ASP A 131 5.50 -8.11 -8.38
N VAL A 132 5.69 -6.97 -7.70
CA VAL A 132 4.72 -6.44 -6.73
C VAL A 132 3.39 -6.14 -7.42
N LEU A 133 3.37 -5.40 -8.53
CA LEU A 133 2.12 -5.13 -9.25
C LEU A 133 1.41 -6.42 -9.71
N ARG A 134 2.18 -7.43 -10.13
CA ARG A 134 1.66 -8.73 -10.56
C ARG A 134 0.93 -9.47 -9.44
N THR A 135 1.46 -9.43 -8.22
CA THR A 135 0.84 -10.11 -7.06
C THR A 135 -0.30 -9.29 -6.48
N GLU A 136 -0.17 -7.96 -6.45
CA GLU A 136 -1.11 -7.06 -5.79
C GLU A 136 -2.47 -6.92 -6.46
N ILE A 137 -2.57 -7.28 -7.74
CA ILE A 137 -3.86 -7.35 -8.43
C ILE A 137 -4.88 -8.27 -7.72
N HIS A 138 -4.41 -9.18 -6.87
CA HIS A 138 -5.26 -10.10 -6.10
C HIS A 138 -5.65 -9.59 -4.71
N PHE A 139 -5.15 -8.41 -4.31
CA PHE A 139 -5.43 -7.75 -3.03
C PHE A 139 -6.49 -6.64 -3.21
N GLU A 140 -7.39 -6.80 -4.18
CA GLU A 140 -8.61 -6.00 -4.24
C GLU A 140 -9.50 -6.49 -3.10
N GLY A 141 -9.89 -5.63 -2.16
CA GLY A 141 -10.63 -6.00 -0.94
C GLY A 141 -12.01 -6.64 -1.12
N ASN A 142 -12.33 -7.13 -2.31
CA ASN A 142 -13.43 -8.05 -2.56
C ASN A 142 -12.91 -9.50 -2.59
N PRO A 143 -13.19 -10.31 -1.55
CA PRO A 143 -12.97 -11.74 -1.65
C PRO A 143 -13.84 -12.27 -2.79
N ARG A 144 -13.23 -12.81 -3.85
CA ARG A 144 -13.98 -13.66 -4.79
C ARG A 144 -14.72 -14.70 -3.95
N PRO A 145 -16.03 -14.95 -4.15
CA PRO A 145 -16.76 -15.97 -3.41
C PRO A 145 -16.19 -17.34 -3.79
N LEU A 146 -15.15 -17.75 -3.06
CA LEU A 146 -14.64 -19.10 -3.09
C LEU A 146 -15.67 -19.97 -2.36
N ARG A 147 -15.82 -21.19 -2.85
CA ARG A 147 -16.67 -22.23 -2.27
C ARG A 147 -16.09 -22.58 -0.89
N GLY A 148 -16.43 -21.81 0.14
CA GLY A 148 -15.88 -21.87 1.49
C GLY A 148 -15.53 -20.47 2.03
N LYS A 149 -16.10 -20.11 3.19
CA LYS A 149 -15.89 -18.82 3.87
C LYS A 149 -14.39 -18.65 4.20
N LYS A 150 -13.71 -17.65 3.64
CA LYS A 150 -12.38 -17.24 4.13
C LYS A 150 -12.55 -16.61 5.51
N LYS A 151 -11.82 -17.11 6.51
CA LYS A 151 -11.84 -16.63 7.91
C LYS A 151 -11.00 -15.35 8.13
N TYR A 152 -10.39 -14.77 7.09
CA TYR A 152 -9.44 -13.66 7.23
C TYR A 152 -9.68 -12.58 6.16
N GLN A 153 -9.67 -11.32 6.58
CA GLN A 153 -9.67 -10.17 5.67
C GLN A 153 -8.35 -10.14 4.88
N VAL A 154 -8.42 -9.79 3.59
CA VAL A 154 -7.22 -9.54 2.78
C VAL A 154 -6.85 -8.07 2.95
N PHE A 155 -5.61 -7.80 3.38
CA PHE A 155 -5.11 -6.43 3.45
C PHE A 155 -5.06 -5.85 2.02
N PRO A 156 -5.81 -4.79 1.70
CA PRO A 156 -5.86 -4.28 0.35
C PRO A 156 -4.55 -3.61 -0.09
N SER A 157 -4.22 -3.71 -1.37
CA SER A 157 -3.13 -2.91 -1.94
C SER A 157 -3.47 -1.43 -1.78
N PRO A 158 -2.58 -0.60 -1.19
CA PRO A 158 -2.79 0.84 -1.01
C PRO A 158 -2.56 1.64 -2.30
N LEU A 159 -1.91 1.06 -3.30
CA LEU A 159 -1.51 1.77 -4.53
C LEU A 159 -2.69 2.38 -5.30
N PRO A 160 -3.86 1.72 -5.43
CA PRO A 160 -5.01 2.30 -6.14
C PRO A 160 -5.75 3.38 -5.33
N GLN A 161 -5.48 3.53 -4.03
CA GLN A 161 -6.10 4.55 -3.17
C GLN A 161 -5.32 5.87 -3.15
N ILE A 162 -4.35 6.02 -4.06
CA ILE A 162 -3.53 7.21 -4.20
C ILE A 162 -3.63 7.68 -5.65
N LEU A 163 -4.09 8.91 -5.85
CA LEU A 163 -3.99 9.60 -7.13
C LEU A 163 -2.55 10.12 -7.27
N TRP A 164 -1.74 9.36 -8.02
CA TRP A 164 -0.34 9.67 -8.24
C TRP A 164 -0.18 10.90 -9.13
N TRP A 165 0.72 11.82 -8.78
CA TRP A 165 1.08 12.91 -9.68
C TRP A 165 1.67 12.36 -10.98
N ARG A 166 2.51 11.33 -10.87
CA ARG A 166 3.13 10.69 -12.03
C ARG A 166 3.37 9.21 -11.77
N ILE A 167 3.11 8.39 -12.77
CA ILE A 167 3.57 6.99 -12.83
C ILE A 167 4.61 6.87 -13.95
N CYS A 168 5.78 6.31 -13.64
CA CYS A 168 6.84 5.98 -14.59
C CYS A 168 7.00 4.46 -14.67
N LEU A 169 6.84 3.89 -15.86
CA LEU A 169 7.04 2.47 -16.14
C LEU A 169 8.39 2.34 -16.83
N ASP A 170 9.40 1.89 -16.09
CA ASP A 170 10.75 1.65 -16.58
C ASP A 170 10.85 0.26 -17.22
N GLU A 171 11.65 0.13 -18.28
CA GLU A 171 11.68 -1.04 -19.14
C GLU A 171 10.27 -1.52 -19.54
N ALA A 172 9.46 -0.59 -20.05
CA ALA A 172 8.04 -0.79 -20.35
C ALA A 172 7.74 -1.99 -21.27
N GLN A 173 8.73 -2.52 -22.00
CA GLN A 173 8.60 -3.78 -22.72
C GLN A 173 8.21 -4.96 -21.81
N MET A 174 8.50 -4.91 -20.51
CA MET A 174 8.10 -5.91 -19.52
C MET A 174 6.59 -6.03 -19.30
N ILE A 175 5.80 -5.06 -19.76
CA ILE A 175 4.34 -5.02 -19.63
C ILE A 175 3.63 -4.96 -20.99
N GLU A 176 4.31 -5.34 -22.07
CA GLU A 176 3.76 -5.34 -23.44
C GLU A 176 2.44 -6.07 -23.59
N SER A 177 2.21 -7.12 -22.80
CA SER A 177 0.94 -7.83 -22.79
C SER A 177 -0.05 -7.19 -21.83
N SER A 178 -1.10 -6.56 -22.38
CA SER A 178 -2.25 -6.06 -21.61
C SER A 178 -2.97 -7.13 -20.78
N THR A 179 -2.71 -8.42 -21.06
CA THR A 179 -3.24 -9.54 -20.29
C THR A 179 -2.41 -9.86 -19.04
N ALA A 180 -1.16 -9.38 -18.97
CA ALA A 180 -0.30 -9.55 -17.81
C ALA A 180 -0.92 -8.86 -16.58
N ASN A 181 -0.86 -9.54 -15.44
CA ASN A 181 -1.41 -9.01 -14.19
C ASN A 181 -0.74 -7.68 -13.77
N SER A 182 0.55 -7.52 -14.02
CA SER A 182 1.27 -6.26 -13.79
C SER A 182 0.71 -5.12 -14.66
N ALA A 183 0.44 -5.37 -15.95
CA ALA A 183 -0.17 -4.40 -16.86
C ALA A 183 -1.59 -4.02 -16.41
N LYS A 184 -2.40 -5.02 -16.05
CA LYS A 184 -3.76 -4.80 -15.51
C LYS A 184 -3.74 -3.97 -14.23
N MET A 185 -2.82 -4.25 -13.30
CA MET A 185 -2.68 -3.46 -12.08
C MET A 185 -2.23 -2.03 -12.40
N ALA A 186 -1.23 -1.84 -13.26
CA ALA A 186 -0.75 -0.52 -13.67
C ALA A 186 -1.83 0.36 -14.34
N LEU A 187 -2.75 -0.26 -15.10
CA LEU A 187 -3.91 0.42 -15.68
C LEU A 187 -4.93 0.88 -14.63
N ARG A 188 -5.03 0.19 -13.49
CA ARG A 188 -5.95 0.52 -12.40
C ARG A 188 -5.45 1.65 -11.49
N LEU A 189 -4.14 1.90 -11.46
CA LEU A 189 -3.56 2.94 -10.63
C LEU A 189 -4.00 4.33 -11.14
N PRO A 190 -4.64 5.18 -10.33
CA PRO A 190 -5.03 6.53 -10.76
C PRO A 190 -3.80 7.44 -10.86
N ALA A 191 -3.69 8.21 -11.94
CA ALA A 191 -2.54 9.08 -12.15
C ALA A 191 -2.88 10.30 -13.01
N VAL A 192 -2.23 11.43 -12.71
CA VAL A 192 -2.30 12.66 -13.55
C VAL A 192 -1.39 12.53 -14.76
N ASN A 193 -0.16 12.03 -14.58
CA ASN A 193 0.84 11.87 -15.64
C ASN A 193 1.32 10.42 -15.76
N ARG A 194 1.56 9.92 -16.97
CA ARG A 194 2.07 8.57 -17.21
C ARG A 194 3.22 8.58 -18.21
N TRP A 195 4.38 8.07 -17.82
CA TRP A 195 5.56 7.93 -18.65
C TRP A 195 5.92 6.45 -18.81
N CYS A 196 6.28 6.07 -20.03
CA CYS A 196 6.83 4.75 -20.32
C CYS A 196 8.25 4.94 -20.88
N VAL A 197 9.23 4.34 -20.22
CA VAL A 197 10.64 4.37 -20.64
C VAL A 197 11.00 2.97 -21.11
N THR A 198 11.57 2.87 -22.32
CA THR A 198 11.97 1.60 -22.89
C THR A 198 13.20 1.80 -23.78
N GLY A 199 14.18 0.91 -23.66
CA GLY A 199 15.31 0.84 -24.60
C GLY A 199 14.94 0.27 -25.97
N THR A 200 13.77 -0.36 -26.09
CA THR A 200 13.27 -1.03 -27.30
C THR A 200 11.82 -0.61 -27.56
N PRO A 201 11.57 0.52 -28.24
CA PRO A 201 10.21 0.89 -28.60
C PRO A 201 9.57 -0.22 -29.45
N VAL A 202 8.36 -0.61 -29.07
CA VAL A 202 7.56 -1.71 -29.66
C VAL A 202 7.56 -1.61 -31.20
N LYS A 203 7.77 -2.74 -31.89
CA LYS A 203 7.63 -2.85 -33.36
C LYS A 203 6.18 -3.03 -33.78
#